data_AF-A0A357TDG6-F1
#
_entry.id   AF-A0A357TDG6-F1
#
_cell.length_a   1.000
_cell.length_b   1.000
_cell.length_c   1.000
_cell.angle_alpha   90.00
_cell.angle_beta   90.00
_cell.angle_gamma   90.00
#
_symmetry.space_group_name_H-M   'P 1'
#
loop_
_entity.id
_entity.type
_entity.pdbx_description
1 polymer ?
#
loop_
_entity_poly.entity_id
_entity_poly.type
_entity_poly.pdbx_seq_one_letter_code
_entity_poly.pdbx_strand_id
1 'polypeptide(L)'
;MNTRFNAHSNRRSTGLAKGFTLIELLVVIAIIAILASLLLPALAKAKSKASSAFCLSNYKQLQLCWTMYAGDHDDNMPANSQLPGGMDRAGWTSQGSTWLHGNAYTDVDDTNIRNGALFKYNDSSGIYKCPADKSTVRDKGEIPRVRSVSMNM
;
A
#
# COMPACT_ATOMS: atom_id res chain seq x y z
N MET A 1 -52.40 -53.12 -45.93
CA MET A 1 -53.34 -52.62 -44.90
C MET A 1 -52.55 -52.08 -43.71
N ASN A 2 -52.85 -50.84 -43.31
CA ASN A 2 -52.14 -49.97 -42.37
C ASN A 2 -51.79 -50.54 -41.00
N THR A 3 -50.76 -49.98 -40.35
CA THR A 3 -50.78 -49.24 -39.07
C THR A 3 -49.32 -49.03 -38.60
N ARG A 4 -48.83 -47.95 -37.96
CA ARG A 4 -49.29 -46.60 -37.55
C ARG A 4 -48.00 -45.81 -37.28
N PHE A 5 -47.92 -44.56 -37.74
CA PHE A 5 -46.87 -43.61 -37.33
C PHE A 5 -47.08 -43.23 -35.85
N ASN A 6 -46.03 -43.31 -35.02
CA ASN A 6 -46.05 -42.87 -33.64
C ASN A 6 -45.36 -41.49 -33.54
N ALA A 7 -46.14 -40.43 -33.34
CA ALA A 7 -45.63 -39.07 -33.20
C ALA A 7 -45.36 -38.75 -31.73
N HIS A 8 -44.08 -38.63 -31.35
CA HIS A 8 -43.70 -38.07 -30.05
C HIS A 8 -43.91 -36.54 -30.08
N SER A 9 -44.94 -36.07 -29.37
CA SER A 9 -45.17 -34.65 -29.10
C SER A 9 -44.16 -34.14 -28.07
N ASN A 10 -43.15 -33.40 -28.53
CA ASN A 10 -42.20 -32.71 -27.67
C ASN A 10 -42.74 -31.31 -27.36
N ARG A 11 -43.49 -31.14 -26.26
CA ARG A 11 -43.98 -29.82 -25.82
C ARG A 11 -42.80 -28.98 -25.31
N ARG A 12 -42.26 -28.09 -26.15
CA ARG A 12 -41.37 -27.02 -25.70
C ARG A 12 -42.20 -25.96 -24.98
N SER A 13 -42.07 -25.88 -23.66
CA SER A 13 -42.57 -24.75 -22.87
C SER A 13 -41.76 -23.49 -23.24
N THR A 14 -42.30 -22.67 -24.13
CA THR A 14 -41.77 -21.33 -24.38
C THR A 14 -42.13 -20.45 -23.20
N GLY A 15 -41.25 -20.40 -22.20
CA GLY A 15 -41.33 -19.38 -21.17
C GLY A 15 -41.17 -18.01 -21.83
N LEU A 16 -42.22 -17.18 -21.79
CA LEU A 16 -42.14 -15.78 -22.19
C LEU A 16 -41.07 -15.11 -21.31
N ALA A 17 -39.90 -14.86 -21.87
CA ALA A 17 -38.89 -14.03 -21.21
C ALA A 17 -39.47 -12.62 -21.06
N LYS A 18 -39.85 -12.24 -19.85
CA LYS A 18 -40.19 -10.85 -19.51
C LYS A 18 -38.90 -10.03 -19.64
N GLY A 19 -38.85 -9.17 -20.66
CA GLY A 19 -37.78 -8.18 -20.81
C GLY A 19 -37.87 -7.10 -19.73
N PHE A 20 -36.72 -6.65 -19.24
CA PHE A 20 -36.65 -5.50 -18.33
C PHE A 20 -37.09 -4.23 -19.06
N THR A 21 -37.91 -3.41 -18.42
CA THR A 21 -38.25 -2.09 -18.93
C THR A 21 -37.10 -1.10 -18.68
N LEU A 22 -36.95 -0.10 -19.53
CA LEU A 22 -35.94 0.97 -19.35
C LEU A 22 -36.12 1.70 -18.01
N ILE A 23 -37.36 1.85 -17.53
CA ILE A 23 -37.68 2.51 -16.27
C ILE A 23 -37.20 1.69 -15.08
N GLU A 24 -37.42 0.37 -15.08
CA GLU A 24 -36.95 -0.52 -14.03
C GLU A 24 -35.43 -0.48 -13.90
N LEU A 25 -34.70 -0.48 -15.03
CA LEU A 25 -33.25 -0.35 -15.02
C LEU A 25 -32.79 1.02 -14.48
N LEU A 26 -33.47 2.10 -14.88
CA LEU A 26 -33.15 3.47 -14.48
C LEU A 26 -33.33 3.69 -12.97
N VAL A 27 -34.41 3.16 -12.39
CA VAL A 27 -34.65 3.26 -10.94
C VAL A 27 -33.57 2.51 -10.16
N VAL A 28 -33.14 1.34 -10.63
CA VAL A 28 -32.09 0.54 -9.96
C VAL A 28 -30.76 1.29 -9.93
N ILE A 29 -30.31 1.85 -11.06
CA ILE A 29 -29.06 2.62 -11.09
C ILE A 29 -29.16 3.88 -10.23
N ALA A 30 -30.34 4.51 -10.15
CA ALA A 30 -30.56 5.68 -9.30
C ALA A 30 -30.41 5.33 -7.82
N ILE A 31 -30.97 4.20 -7.37
CA ILE A 31 -30.81 3.73 -5.98
C ILE A 31 -29.35 3.37 -5.69
N ILE A 32 -28.66 2.66 -6.61
CA ILE A 32 -27.23 2.34 -6.46
C ILE A 32 -26.39 3.62 -6.33
N ALA A 33 -26.67 4.65 -7.13
CA ALA A 33 -25.96 5.92 -7.09
C ALA A 33 -26.11 6.63 -5.74
N ILE A 34 -27.31 6.66 -5.18
CA ILE A 34 -27.57 7.24 -3.85
C ILE A 34 -26.78 6.48 -2.78
N LEU A 35 -26.85 5.14 -2.77
CA LEU A 35 -26.14 4.31 -1.80
C LEU A 35 -24.61 4.48 -1.93
N ALA A 36 -24.10 4.47 -3.17
CA ALA A 36 -22.68 4.67 -3.44
C ALA A 36 -22.20 6.05 -2.96
N SER A 37 -23.00 7.10 -3.13
CA SER A 37 -22.64 8.47 -2.71
C SER A 37 -22.38 8.58 -1.19
N LEU A 38 -23.06 7.77 -0.37
CA LEU A 38 -22.86 7.71 1.08
C LEU A 38 -21.70 6.80 1.48
N LEU A 39 -21.42 5.76 0.68
CA LEU A 39 -20.36 4.79 0.94
C LEU A 39 -18.97 5.32 0.58
N LEU A 40 -18.82 6.08 -0.51
CA LEU A 40 -17.54 6.63 -0.94
C LEU A 40 -16.80 7.46 0.13
N PRO A 41 -17.43 8.44 0.81
CA PRO A 41 -16.75 9.21 1.86
C PRO A 41 -16.41 8.36 3.09
N ALA A 42 -17.24 7.36 3.42
CA ALA A 42 -16.96 6.42 4.51
C ALA A 42 -15.76 5.51 4.18
N LEU A 43 -15.72 4.97 2.96
CA LEU A 43 -14.63 4.13 2.47
C LEU A 43 -13.31 4.89 2.37
N ALA A 44 -13.33 6.15 1.91
CA ALA A 44 -12.14 6.99 1.88
C ALA A 44 -11.55 7.20 3.28
N LYS A 45 -12.38 7.47 4.28
CA LYS A 45 -11.97 7.57 5.69
C LYS A 45 -11.44 6.23 6.23
N ALA A 46 -12.13 5.12 5.92
CA ALA A 46 -11.70 3.78 6.33
C ALA A 46 -10.33 3.42 5.75
N LYS A 47 -10.10 3.69 4.46
CA LYS A 47 -8.81 3.49 3.79
C LYS A 47 -7.70 4.31 4.43
N SER A 48 -7.95 5.59 4.72
CA SER A 48 -6.98 6.45 5.41
C SER A 48 -6.58 5.87 6.78
N LYS A 49 -7.57 5.48 7.59
CA LYS A 49 -7.33 4.85 8.90
C LYS A 49 -6.55 3.53 8.77
N ALA A 50 -6.89 2.71 7.78
CA ALA A 50 -6.17 1.46 7.53
C ALA A 50 -4.70 1.73 7.18
N SER A 51 -4.42 2.68 6.28
CA SER A 51 -3.05 3.10 5.96
C SER A 51 -2.29 3.58 7.20
N SER A 52 -2.91 4.39 8.08
CA SER A 52 -2.28 4.81 9.34
C SER A 52 -1.99 3.64 10.28
N ALA A 53 -2.91 2.67 10.38
CA ALA A 53 -2.70 1.47 11.20
C ALA A 53 -1.51 0.64 10.68
N PHE A 54 -1.36 0.50 9.37
CA PHE A 54 -0.18 -0.14 8.77
C PHE A 54 1.10 0.63 9.06
N CYS A 55 1.11 1.97 8.94
CA CYS A 55 2.29 2.76 9.27
C CYS A 55 2.71 2.56 10.75
N LEU A 56 1.74 2.54 11.67
CA LEU A 56 2.01 2.29 13.08
C LEU A 56 2.58 0.88 13.31
N SER A 57 2.04 -0.13 12.63
CA SER A 57 2.57 -1.50 12.69
C SER A 57 4.03 -1.57 12.21
N ASN A 58 4.34 -0.92 11.08
CA ASN A 58 5.68 -0.85 10.53
C ASN A 58 6.65 -0.16 11.49
N TYR A 59 6.23 0.95 12.12
CA TYR A 59 7.06 1.65 13.11
C TYR A 59 7.26 0.86 14.40
N LYS A 60 6.27 0.07 14.83
CA LYS A 60 6.46 -0.86 15.97
C LYS A 60 7.50 -1.93 15.64
N GLN A 61 7.51 -2.46 14.42
CA GLN A 61 8.54 -3.41 13.98
C GLN A 61 9.93 -2.76 13.94
N LEU A 62 10.03 -1.52 13.44
CA LEU A 62 11.28 -0.76 13.51
C LEU A 62 11.72 -0.53 14.95
N GLN A 63 10.84 -0.08 15.84
CA GLN A 63 11.14 0.15 17.26
C GLN A 63 11.64 -1.13 17.95
N LEU A 64 11.09 -2.28 17.60
CA LEU A 64 11.61 -3.56 18.07
C LEU A 64 13.05 -3.78 17.60
N CYS A 65 13.37 -3.48 16.33
CA CYS A 65 14.75 -3.54 15.81
C CYS A 65 15.70 -2.62 16.60
N TRP A 66 15.25 -1.41 16.95
CA TRP A 66 16.03 -0.50 17.81
C TRP A 66 16.30 -1.10 19.19
N THR A 67 15.29 -1.74 19.79
CA THR A 67 15.41 -2.37 21.11
C THR A 67 16.35 -3.58 21.06
N MET A 68 16.25 -4.40 20.01
CA MET A 68 17.16 -5.52 19.77
C MET A 68 18.60 -5.04 19.51
N TYR A 69 18.77 -3.93 18.78
CA TYR A 69 20.08 -3.30 18.62
C TYR A 69 20.69 -2.92 19.97
N ALA A 70 19.95 -2.19 20.80
CA ALA A 70 20.45 -1.78 22.11
C ALA A 70 20.87 -2.98 22.96
N GLY A 71 20.08 -4.06 22.96
CA GLY A 71 20.41 -5.29 23.68
C GLY A 71 21.71 -5.97 23.23
N ASP A 72 22.12 -5.79 21.98
CA ASP A 72 23.36 -6.37 21.43
C ASP A 72 24.58 -5.42 21.50
N HIS A 73 24.37 -4.15 21.83
CA HIS A 73 25.39 -3.08 21.74
C HIS A 73 25.56 -2.31 23.07
N ASP A 74 25.53 -3.02 24.20
CA ASP A 74 25.71 -2.45 25.55
C ASP A 74 24.75 -1.28 25.84
N ASP A 75 23.47 -1.45 25.50
CA ASP A 75 22.40 -0.44 25.58
C ASP A 75 22.64 0.84 24.76
N ASN A 76 23.64 0.84 23.86
CA ASN A 76 23.86 1.95 22.95
C ASN A 76 22.86 1.91 21.80
N MET A 77 22.33 3.09 21.46
CA MET A 77 21.53 3.25 20.25
C MET A 77 22.43 3.24 19.00
N PRO A 78 21.93 2.74 17.86
CA PRO A 78 22.69 2.80 16.63
C PRO A 78 22.94 4.27 16.27
N ALA A 79 24.16 4.52 15.78
CA ALA A 79 24.54 5.86 15.40
C ALA A 79 23.64 6.41 14.28
N ASN A 80 23.51 7.73 14.26
CA ASN A 80 22.80 8.48 13.23
C ASN A 80 23.82 9.33 12.46
N SER A 81 24.81 8.65 11.85
CA SER A 81 25.91 9.33 11.15
C SER A 81 25.47 9.79 9.75
N GLN A 82 25.65 11.09 9.49
CA GLN A 82 25.54 11.68 8.16
C GLN A 82 26.88 12.20 7.69
N LEU A 83 27.12 12.14 6.38
CA LEU A 83 28.19 12.93 5.79
C LEU A 83 27.81 14.42 5.82
N PRO A 84 28.79 15.35 5.86
CA PRO A 84 28.49 16.77 5.75
C PRO A 84 27.72 17.04 4.46
N GLY A 85 26.49 17.52 4.62
CA GLY A 85 25.56 17.75 3.52
C GLY A 85 26.02 18.84 2.56
N GLY A 86 25.53 18.78 1.33
CA GLY A 86 25.59 19.87 0.36
C GLY A 86 24.57 20.97 0.67
N MET A 87 24.54 22.02 -0.16
CA MET A 87 23.60 23.15 -0.03
C MET A 87 22.13 22.77 -0.25
N ASP A 88 21.85 21.55 -0.73
CA ASP A 88 20.50 21.09 -1.07
C ASP A 88 20.12 19.76 -0.39
N ARG A 89 18.84 19.40 -0.48
CA ARG A 89 18.29 18.16 0.08
C ARG A 89 18.92 16.90 -0.52
N ALA A 90 19.51 16.97 -1.72
CA ALA A 90 20.11 15.82 -2.38
C ALA A 90 21.50 15.50 -1.81
N GLY A 91 22.22 16.51 -1.31
CA GLY A 91 23.55 16.33 -0.72
C GLY A 91 23.55 15.68 0.66
N TRP A 92 22.42 15.64 1.36
CA TRP A 92 22.31 14.98 2.68
C TRP A 92 22.18 13.48 2.51
N THR A 93 23.23 12.72 2.81
CA THR A 93 23.23 11.25 2.69
C THR A 93 23.79 10.59 3.94
N SER A 94 23.08 9.58 4.45
CA SER A 94 23.53 8.80 5.59
C SER A 94 24.52 7.72 5.15
N GLN A 95 25.69 7.67 5.76
CA GLN A 95 26.70 6.64 5.51
C GLN A 95 27.50 6.35 6.78
N GLY A 96 28.39 5.36 6.72
CA GLY A 96 29.20 4.93 7.86
C GLY A 96 28.43 3.98 8.79
N SER A 97 28.75 4.02 10.08
CA SER A 97 28.02 3.23 11.08
C SER A 97 26.70 3.93 11.42
N THR A 98 25.67 3.71 10.61
CA THR A 98 24.34 4.34 10.78
C THR A 98 23.23 3.28 10.82
N TRP A 99 22.12 3.61 11.48
CA TRP A 99 20.94 2.75 11.52
C TRP A 99 20.26 2.59 10.13
N LEU A 100 20.43 3.58 9.23
CA LEU A 100 19.83 3.62 7.89
C LEU A 100 20.71 4.44 6.93
N HIS A 101 21.13 3.87 5.79
CA HIS A 101 21.98 4.58 4.82
C HIS A 101 21.19 5.42 3.82
N GLY A 102 21.85 6.22 2.98
CA GLY A 102 21.26 6.89 1.82
C GLY A 102 20.40 8.11 2.17
N ASN A 103 19.50 8.46 1.26
CA ASN A 103 18.66 9.64 1.37
C ASN A 103 17.26 9.38 0.80
N ALA A 104 16.22 9.53 1.62
CA ALA A 104 14.84 9.30 1.19
C ALA A 104 14.41 10.20 0.00
N TYR A 105 15.05 11.36 -0.17
CA TYR A 105 14.80 12.26 -1.28
C TYR A 105 15.37 11.76 -2.62
N THR A 106 16.43 10.95 -2.62
CA THR A 106 17.12 10.51 -3.84
C THR A 106 17.10 9.01 -4.09
N ASP A 107 16.85 8.20 -3.05
CA ASP A 107 16.86 6.73 -3.12
C ASP A 107 15.70 6.24 -4.00
N VAL A 108 16.04 5.49 -5.06
CA VAL A 108 15.09 4.88 -6.00
C VAL A 108 14.85 3.39 -5.72
N ASP A 109 15.71 2.77 -4.92
CA ASP A 109 15.67 1.35 -4.56
C ASP A 109 15.96 1.14 -3.06
N ASP A 110 15.80 -0.08 -2.58
CA ASP A 110 15.98 -0.43 -1.18
C ASP A 110 17.43 -0.77 -0.78
N THR A 111 18.41 -0.60 -1.66
CA THR A 111 19.82 -0.95 -1.40
C THR A 111 20.35 -0.23 -0.16
N ASN A 112 20.05 1.07 -0.04
CA ASN A 112 20.46 1.86 1.11
C ASN A 112 19.74 1.47 2.42
N ILE A 113 18.55 0.86 2.32
CA ILE A 113 17.84 0.32 3.49
C ILE A 113 18.54 -0.95 3.97
N ARG A 114 18.88 -1.84 3.02
CA ARG A 114 19.54 -3.13 3.27
C ARG A 114 20.90 -2.99 3.96
N ASN A 115 21.61 -1.90 3.68
CA ASN A 115 22.92 -1.63 4.26
C ASN A 115 22.84 -1.07 5.70
N GLY A 116 21.65 -0.70 6.19
CA GLY A 116 21.44 -0.14 7.54
C GLY A 116 21.69 -1.12 8.67
N ALA A 117 22.24 -0.63 9.78
CA ALA A 117 22.53 -1.47 10.94
C ALA A 117 21.29 -2.14 11.55
N LEU A 118 20.09 -1.59 11.36
CA LEU A 118 18.85 -2.20 11.84
C LEU A 118 18.30 -3.29 10.92
N PHE A 119 18.70 -3.34 9.65
CA PHE A 119 18.20 -4.31 8.69
C PHE A 119 18.54 -5.75 9.08
N LYS A 120 19.61 -5.96 9.86
CA LYS A 120 19.97 -7.28 10.40
C LYS A 120 18.93 -7.87 11.37
N TYR A 121 18.10 -7.04 11.99
CA TYR A 121 17.05 -7.48 12.92
C TYR A 121 15.71 -7.72 12.24
N ASN A 122 15.49 -7.06 11.10
CA ASN A 122 14.32 -7.28 10.25
C ASN A 122 14.70 -6.94 8.80
N ASP A 123 14.76 -7.97 7.97
CA ASP A 123 15.17 -7.92 6.57
C ASP A 123 14.07 -7.45 5.61
N SER A 124 12.93 -7.01 6.16
CA SER A 124 11.82 -6.48 5.37
C SER A 124 11.97 -4.98 5.13
N SER A 125 12.41 -4.58 3.94
CA SER A 125 12.51 -3.15 3.56
C SER A 125 11.18 -2.39 3.64
N GLY A 126 10.04 -3.11 3.54
CA GLY A 126 8.70 -2.54 3.65
C GLY A 126 8.40 -1.87 4.99
N ILE A 127 9.08 -2.22 6.08
CA ILE A 127 8.86 -1.60 7.40
C ILE A 127 9.35 -0.13 7.45
N TYR A 128 10.21 0.27 6.52
CA TYR A 128 10.74 1.63 6.41
C TYR A 128 9.79 2.57 5.65
N LYS A 129 8.74 2.03 5.02
CA LYS A 129 7.74 2.79 4.26
C LYS A 129 6.40 2.81 4.98
N CYS A 130 5.81 4.00 5.08
CA CYS A 130 4.43 4.19 5.48
C CYS A 130 3.54 4.19 4.22
N PRO A 131 2.51 3.32 4.09
CA PRO A 131 1.61 3.34 2.94
C PRO A 131 0.81 4.64 2.75
N ALA A 132 0.69 5.47 3.81
CA ALA A 132 0.07 6.78 3.72
C ALA A 132 1.00 7.84 3.09
N ASP A 133 2.30 7.57 3.02
CA ASP A 133 3.29 8.47 2.44
C ASP A 133 3.30 8.35 0.91
N LYS A 134 2.87 9.44 0.26
CA LYS A 134 2.78 9.60 -1.19
C LYS A 134 3.95 10.39 -1.78
N SER A 135 4.97 10.71 -0.99
CA SER A 135 6.12 11.47 -1.48
C SER A 135 6.88 10.69 -2.54
N THR A 136 7.42 11.44 -3.51
CA THR A 136 8.22 10.91 -4.61
C THR A 136 9.67 11.31 -4.48
N VAL A 137 10.56 10.55 -5.10
CA VAL A 137 11.97 10.89 -5.26
C VAL A 137 12.06 12.23 -5.96
N ARG A 138 12.88 13.12 -5.40
CA ARG A 138 13.10 14.50 -5.88
C ARG A 138 11.83 15.36 -6.01
N ASP A 139 10.73 14.95 -5.38
CA ASP A 139 9.42 15.61 -5.47
C ASP A 139 8.93 15.83 -6.91
N LYS A 140 9.38 14.99 -7.86
CA LYS A 140 9.05 15.09 -9.29
C LYS A 140 7.73 14.43 -9.69
N GLY A 141 7.08 13.67 -8.81
CA GLY A 141 5.84 12.95 -9.12
C GLY A 141 6.02 11.64 -9.91
N GLU A 142 7.25 11.28 -10.28
CA GLU A 142 7.53 10.13 -11.16
C GLU A 142 7.71 8.82 -10.38
N ILE A 143 8.62 8.83 -9.39
CA ILE A 143 9.06 7.62 -8.68
C ILE A 143 8.64 7.74 -7.21
N PRO A 144 7.78 6.85 -6.68
CA PRO A 144 7.47 6.82 -5.26
C PRO A 144 8.73 6.58 -4.42
N ARG A 145 8.89 7.28 -3.29
CA ARG A 145 10.02 7.02 -2.38
C ARG A 145 9.89 5.61 -1.80
N VAL A 146 11.01 4.90 -1.75
CA VAL A 146 11.11 3.55 -1.17
C VAL A 146 10.93 3.51 0.35
N ARG A 147 11.06 4.65 1.02
CA ARG A 147 10.91 4.79 2.46
C ARG A 147 10.27 6.12 2.85
N SER A 148 9.68 6.15 4.03
CA SER A 148 9.10 7.33 4.66
C SER A 148 9.96 7.84 5.80
N VAL A 149 10.67 6.93 6.47
CA VAL A 149 11.64 7.30 7.49
C VAL A 149 12.90 7.83 6.83
N SER A 150 13.45 8.86 7.43
CA SER A 150 14.72 9.45 7.03
C SER A 150 15.44 9.87 8.30
N MET A 151 16.72 10.19 8.15
CA MET A 151 17.41 11.01 9.13
C MET A 151 16.59 12.28 9.33
N ASN A 152 16.17 12.53 10.56
CA ASN A 152 15.89 13.87 11.02
C ASN A 152 17.12 14.28 11.84
N MET A 153 17.78 15.37 11.44
CA MET A 153 18.67 16.09 12.32
C MET A 153 18.23 17.55 12.31
#